data_AF-A0A813HQU5-F1
#
_entry.id   AF-A0A813HQU5-F1
#
_cell.length_a   1.000
_cell.length_b   1.000
_cell.length_c   1.000
_cell.angle_alpha   90.00
_cell.angle_beta   90.00
_cell.angle_gamma   90.00
#
_symmetry.space_group_name_H-M   'P 1'
#
loop_
_entity.id
_entity.type
_entity.pdbx_description
1 polymer ?
#
loop_
_entity_poly.entity_id
_entity_poly.type
_entity_poly.pdbx_seq_one_letter_code
_entity_poly.pdbx_strand_id
1 'polypeptide(L)'
;MVHLRLSATQERLRSLWQYGHTSKDPETPSSGTIPGLANLGNTCFMNSVLQCLLNTPGWLAEACQTFKDPSLEIVASSSARGAALGRGFAELVREYNNSEGELSRTNVPLKNMKAAIAGLDKQYEGCEQQDAYEFLGCILEGLEENFRGLF
;
A
#
# COMPACT_ATOMS: atom_id res chain seq x y z
N MET A 1 -11.73 -13.65 -19.81
CA MET A 1 -11.17 -12.30 -19.60
C MET A 1 -11.44 -11.93 -18.16
N VAL A 2 -10.42 -11.84 -17.30
CA VAL A 2 -10.60 -11.44 -15.90
C VAL A 2 -10.84 -9.93 -15.91
N HIS A 3 -12.03 -9.49 -15.51
CA HIS A 3 -12.29 -8.06 -15.32
C HIS A 3 -11.67 -7.65 -13.99
N LEU A 4 -10.54 -6.94 -14.05
CA LEU A 4 -9.93 -6.32 -12.87
C LEU A 4 -10.87 -5.21 -12.38
N ARG A 5 -11.33 -5.30 -11.13
CA ARG A 5 -12.15 -4.26 -10.52
C ARG A 5 -11.22 -3.15 -10.05
N LEU A 6 -11.45 -1.94 -10.56
CA LEU A 6 -10.70 -0.76 -10.12
C LEU A 6 -11.35 -0.16 -8.86
N SER A 7 -10.53 0.37 -7.96
CA SER A 7 -11.02 1.27 -6.91
C SER A 7 -11.28 2.68 -7.46
N ALA A 8 -12.04 3.50 -6.73
CA ALA A 8 -12.27 4.90 -7.11
C ALA A 8 -10.95 5.67 -7.33
N THR A 9 -9.95 5.43 -6.47
CA THR A 9 -8.61 6.02 -6.62
C THR A 9 -7.91 5.57 -7.90
N GLN A 10 -8.04 4.28 -8.27
CA GLN A 10 -7.46 3.74 -9.50
C GLN A 10 -8.19 4.24 -10.76
N GLU A 11 -9.52 4.41 -10.70
CA GLU A 11 -10.29 5.02 -11.78
C GLU A 11 -9.90 6.49 -11.99
N ARG A 12 -9.68 7.23 -10.89
CA ARG A 12 -9.15 8.58 -10.94
C ARG A 12 -7.75 8.61 -11.55
N LEU A 13 -6.83 7.73 -11.12
CA LEU A 13 -5.49 7.67 -11.72
C LEU A 13 -5.55 7.33 -13.22
N ARG A 14 -6.42 6.40 -13.62
CA ARG A 14 -6.64 6.02 -15.02
C ARG A 14 -7.13 7.20 -15.85
N SER A 15 -8.05 8.00 -15.34
CA SER A 15 -8.56 9.17 -16.06
C SER A 15 -7.46 10.22 -16.27
N LEU A 16 -6.56 10.42 -15.29
CA LEU A 16 -5.41 11.31 -15.42
C LEU A 16 -4.43 10.90 -16.52
N TRP A 17 -4.13 9.60 -16.62
CA TRP A 17 -3.23 9.09 -17.65
C TRP A 17 -3.85 9.12 -19.04
N GLN A 18 -5.16 8.91 -19.15
CA GLN A 18 -5.88 8.99 -20.43
C GLN A 18 -6.00 10.42 -20.95
N TYR A 19 -6.06 11.41 -20.07
CA TYR A 19 -6.26 12.81 -20.45
C TYR A 19 -4.97 13.61 -20.75
N GLY A 20 -3.78 13.01 -20.59
CA GLY A 20 -2.52 13.66 -20.92
C GLY A 20 -2.40 15.07 -20.33
N HIS A 21 -2.28 15.20 -19.00
CA HIS A 21 -2.16 16.50 -18.34
C HIS A 21 -0.93 17.29 -18.83
N THR A 22 -1.14 18.18 -19.79
CA THR A 22 -0.27 19.31 -20.13
C THR A 22 -0.76 20.56 -19.41
N SER A 23 -0.78 20.56 -18.08
CA SER A 23 -1.13 21.76 -17.31
C SER A 23 0.15 22.56 -17.03
N LYS A 24 0.33 23.70 -17.72
CA LYS A 24 1.47 24.62 -17.55
C LYS A 24 1.26 25.67 -16.44
N ASP A 25 0.21 25.56 -15.62
CA ASP A 25 -0.12 26.59 -14.62
C ASP A 25 0.30 26.17 -13.20
N PRO A 26 1.20 26.92 -12.54
CA PRO A 26 1.82 26.50 -11.27
C PRO A 26 0.98 26.76 -10.00
N GLU A 27 -0.23 27.32 -10.07
CA GLU A 27 -0.91 27.85 -8.87
C GLU A 27 -2.34 27.39 -8.59
N THR A 28 -2.85 26.34 -9.27
CA THR A 28 -4.08 25.67 -8.80
C THR A 28 -3.69 24.32 -8.19
N PRO A 29 -4.15 23.97 -6.96
CA PRO A 29 -4.07 22.60 -6.48
C PRO A 29 -4.81 21.76 -7.50
N SER A 30 -4.07 21.01 -8.31
CA SER A 30 -4.64 20.22 -9.39
C SER A 30 -5.70 19.30 -8.78
N SER A 31 -6.98 19.53 -9.09
CA SER A 31 -8.04 18.58 -8.74
C SER A 31 -7.80 17.20 -9.39
N GLY A 32 -6.77 17.09 -10.23
CA GLY A 32 -6.28 15.89 -10.89
C GLY A 32 -4.94 15.33 -10.40
N THR A 33 -4.58 15.39 -9.11
CA THR A 33 -3.46 14.57 -8.59
C THR A 33 -3.88 13.68 -7.43
N ILE A 34 -3.29 12.49 -7.37
CA ILE A 34 -3.42 11.59 -6.23
C ILE A 34 -2.46 12.10 -5.14
N PRO A 35 -2.93 12.32 -3.90
CA PRO A 35 -2.08 12.79 -2.81
C PRO A 35 -0.92 11.83 -2.52
N GLY A 36 0.21 12.41 -2.10
CA GLY A 36 1.38 11.64 -1.67
C GLY A 36 1.19 11.04 -0.27
N LEU A 37 2.05 10.08 0.07
CA LEU A 37 2.14 9.53 1.43
C LEU A 37 3.10 10.38 2.27
N ALA A 38 2.77 10.56 3.56
CA ALA A 38 3.62 11.34 4.47
C ALA A 38 5.00 10.67 4.64
N ASN A 39 6.07 11.47 4.59
CA ASN A 39 7.40 10.97 4.90
C ASN A 39 7.59 10.92 6.43
N LEU A 40 7.74 9.72 6.97
CA LEU A 40 7.89 9.44 8.40
C LEU A 40 9.36 9.44 8.87
N GLY A 41 10.26 10.08 8.10
CA GLY A 41 11.71 10.10 8.31
C GLY A 41 12.42 9.15 7.35
N ASN A 42 13.01 9.69 6.28
CA ASN A 42 13.70 8.94 5.22
C ASN A 42 12.92 7.75 4.64
N THR A 43 11.58 7.81 4.65
CA THR A 43 10.71 6.72 4.19
C THR A 43 10.23 6.88 2.75
N CYS A 44 10.90 7.71 1.95
CA CYS A 44 10.52 7.93 0.55
C CYS A 44 10.64 6.66 -0.31
N PHE A 45 11.58 5.76 0.00
CA PHE A 45 11.71 4.45 -0.65
C PHE A 45 10.48 3.56 -0.41
N MET A 46 9.95 3.58 0.83
CA MET A 46 8.74 2.85 1.21
C MET A 46 7.52 3.48 0.53
N ASN A 47 7.42 4.81 0.56
CA ASN A 47 6.27 5.53 0.01
C ASN A 47 6.14 5.34 -1.50
N SER A 48 7.25 5.33 -2.26
CA SER A 48 7.22 5.10 -3.71
C SER A 48 6.71 3.70 -4.04
N VAL A 49 7.21 2.67 -3.35
CA VAL A 49 6.76 1.29 -3.53
C VAL A 49 5.31 1.09 -3.13
N LEU A 50 4.90 1.61 -1.97
CA LEU A 50 3.50 1.50 -1.52
C LEU A 50 2.55 2.17 -2.50
N GLN A 51 2.88 3.35 -3.03
CA GLN A 51 2.06 4.01 -4.05
C GLN A 51 1.94 3.17 -5.32
N CYS A 52 3.02 2.51 -5.79
CA CYS A 52 2.94 1.58 -6.91
C CYS A 52 2.01 0.40 -6.62
N LEU A 53 2.14 -0.23 -5.45
CA LEU A 53 1.33 -1.39 -5.08
C LEU A 53 -0.15 -1.04 -4.90
N LEU A 54 -0.46 0.07 -4.19
CA LEU A 54 -1.84 0.53 -3.95
C LEU A 54 -2.58 0.85 -5.25
N ASN A 55 -1.87 1.35 -6.26
CA ASN A 55 -2.45 1.71 -7.55
C ASN A 55 -2.29 0.59 -8.61
N THR A 56 -1.72 -0.56 -8.27
CA THR A 56 -1.69 -1.73 -9.16
C THR A 56 -3.03 -2.44 -9.09
N PRO A 57 -3.79 -2.54 -10.19
CA PRO A 57 -5.08 -3.21 -10.19
C PRO A 57 -4.92 -4.73 -10.09
N GLY A 58 -5.87 -5.37 -9.40
CA GLY A 58 -6.00 -6.82 -9.37
C GLY A 58 -5.86 -7.44 -7.98
N TRP A 59 -5.48 -8.71 -8.01
CA TRP A 59 -5.69 -9.63 -6.90
C TRP A 59 -4.93 -9.25 -5.63
N LEU A 60 -3.79 -8.55 -5.70
CA LEU A 60 -2.98 -8.26 -4.52
C LEU A 60 -3.75 -7.38 -3.51
N ALA A 61 -4.27 -6.25 -3.97
CA ALA A 61 -5.01 -5.31 -3.14
C ALA A 61 -6.36 -5.90 -2.70
N GLU A 62 -6.99 -6.73 -3.53
CA GLU A 62 -8.25 -7.42 -3.22
C GLU A 62 -8.03 -8.53 -2.20
N ALA A 63 -7.01 -9.36 -2.38
CA ALA A 63 -6.64 -10.45 -1.49
C ALA A 63 -6.25 -9.90 -0.12
N CYS A 64 -5.57 -8.76 -0.03
CA CYS A 64 -5.31 -8.18 1.28
C CYS A 64 -6.59 -7.81 2.04
N GLN A 65 -7.70 -7.53 1.37
CA GLN A 65 -8.96 -7.25 2.06
C GLN A 65 -9.56 -8.49 2.76
N THR A 66 -9.10 -9.70 2.47
CA THR A 66 -9.51 -10.88 3.24
C THR A 66 -8.94 -10.85 4.66
N PHE A 67 -7.82 -10.18 4.91
CA PHE A 67 -7.27 -9.97 6.26
C PHE A 67 -8.13 -9.04 7.16
N LYS A 68 -9.29 -8.57 6.68
CA LYS A 68 -10.23 -7.75 7.44
C LYS A 68 -11.02 -8.51 8.49
N ASP A 69 -11.22 -9.81 8.29
CA ASP A 69 -11.99 -10.63 9.22
C ASP A 69 -11.05 -11.27 10.26
N PRO A 70 -11.08 -10.84 11.53
CA PRO A 70 -10.26 -11.44 12.58
C PRO A 70 -10.64 -12.90 12.87
N SER A 71 -11.82 -13.34 12.42
CA SER A 71 -12.32 -14.71 12.56
C SER A 71 -11.90 -15.63 11.41
N LEU A 72 -11.45 -15.06 10.28
CA LEU A 72 -10.68 -15.85 9.33
C LEU A 72 -9.37 -16.19 10.03
N GLU A 73 -9.22 -17.48 10.38
CA GLU A 73 -7.94 -18.03 10.78
C GLU A 73 -6.95 -17.72 9.66
N ILE A 74 -6.19 -16.62 9.82
CA ILE A 74 -5.00 -16.42 9.02
C ILE A 74 -4.18 -17.66 9.29
N VAL A 75 -4.06 -18.48 8.26
CA VAL A 75 -3.86 -19.92 8.34
C VAL A 75 -2.75 -20.29 9.31
N ALA A 76 -2.92 -21.42 9.98
CA ALA A 76 -1.96 -21.99 10.93
C ALA A 76 -0.50 -22.09 10.42
N SER A 77 -0.25 -21.84 9.13
CA SER A 77 1.07 -21.78 8.48
C SER A 77 1.66 -20.37 8.35
N SER A 78 0.89 -19.29 8.57
CA SER A 78 1.38 -17.91 8.50
C SER A 78 2.20 -17.54 9.73
N SER A 79 3.34 -16.87 9.55
CA SER A 79 4.11 -16.34 10.67
C SER A 79 3.37 -15.16 11.30
N ALA A 80 3.51 -14.95 12.62
CA ALA A 80 2.88 -13.82 13.32
C ALA A 80 3.26 -12.45 12.71
N ARG A 81 4.49 -12.36 12.17
CA ARG A 81 5.02 -11.18 11.48
C ARG A 81 4.34 -10.98 10.13
N GLY A 82 4.18 -12.05 9.35
CA GLY A 82 3.42 -12.04 8.11
C GLY A 82 1.97 -11.61 8.31
N ALA A 83 1.29 -12.17 9.32
CA ALA A 83 -0.09 -11.81 9.62
C ALA A 83 -0.23 -10.32 9.99
N ALA A 84 0.76 -9.76 10.70
CA ALA A 84 0.80 -8.32 11.00
C ALA A 84 1.00 -7.47 9.74
N LEU A 85 1.85 -7.91 8.80
CA LEU A 85 2.03 -7.28 7.49
C LEU A 85 0.73 -7.27 6.68
N GLY A 86 0.09 -8.44 6.52
CA GLY A 86 -1.15 -8.57 5.77
C GLY A 86 -2.25 -7.65 6.30
N ARG A 87 -2.44 -7.61 7.64
CA ARG A 87 -3.38 -6.69 8.29
C ARG A 87 -3.03 -5.23 8.11
N GLY A 88 -1.75 -4.87 8.29
CA GLY A 88 -1.29 -3.48 8.11
C GLY A 88 -1.50 -2.98 6.68
N PHE A 89 -1.18 -3.80 5.69
CA PHE A 89 -1.41 -3.46 4.29
C PHE A 89 -2.91 -3.40 3.94
N ALA A 90 -3.72 -4.33 4.47
CA ALA A 90 -5.17 -4.30 4.30
C ALA A 90 -5.83 -3.04 4.88
N GLU A 91 -5.38 -2.61 6.07
CA GLU A 91 -5.81 -1.38 6.70
C GLU A 91 -5.43 -0.16 5.84
N LEU A 92 -4.19 -0.12 5.35
CA LEU A 92 -3.70 0.94 4.48
C LEU A 92 -4.49 1.02 3.16
N VAL A 93 -4.71 -0.11 2.48
CA VAL A 93 -5.52 -0.19 1.25
C VAL A 93 -6.93 0.33 1.48
N ARG A 94 -7.55 -0.04 2.61
CA ARG A 94 -8.92 0.40 2.96
C ARG A 94 -8.99 1.91 3.14
N GLU A 95 -8.12 2.48 3.97
CA GLU A 95 -8.07 3.92 4.21
C GLU A 95 -7.79 4.67 2.90
N TYR A 96 -6.76 4.23 2.17
CA TYR A 96 -6.35 4.85 0.90
C TYR A 96 -7.49 4.86 -0.13
N ASN A 97 -8.25 3.77 -0.26
CA ASN A 97 -9.38 3.72 -1.18
C ASN A 97 -10.59 4.52 -0.69
N ASN A 98 -10.88 4.51 0.61
CA ASN A 98 -12.02 5.25 1.19
C ASN A 98 -11.83 6.77 1.14
N SER A 99 -10.57 7.22 1.15
CA SER A 99 -10.21 8.64 1.15
C SER A 99 -9.65 9.10 -0.20
N GLU A 100 -9.87 8.34 -1.27
CA GLU A 100 -9.42 8.68 -2.64
C GLU A 100 -7.93 9.05 -2.75
N GLY A 101 -7.10 8.35 -1.96
CA GLY A 101 -5.66 8.52 -1.89
C GLY A 101 -5.16 9.44 -0.77
N GLU A 102 -6.05 10.18 -0.09
CA GLU A 102 -5.68 11.09 1.00
C GLU A 102 -5.71 10.40 2.36
N LEU A 103 -4.56 9.99 2.89
CA LEU A 103 -4.50 9.43 4.24
C LEU A 103 -4.79 10.51 5.30
N SER A 104 -5.39 10.08 6.42
CA SER A 104 -5.61 10.95 7.57
C SER A 104 -4.32 11.61 8.06
N ARG A 105 -4.44 12.84 8.60
CA ARG A 105 -3.28 13.65 9.06
C ARG A 105 -2.43 12.94 10.13
N THR A 106 -3.03 12.05 10.91
CA THR A 106 -2.33 11.26 11.93
C THR A 106 -1.46 10.15 11.33
N ASN A 107 -1.70 9.79 10.07
CA ASN A 107 -0.99 8.77 9.29
C ASN A 107 -0.94 7.41 10.01
N VAL A 108 -1.98 7.06 10.77
CA VAL A 108 -2.01 5.84 11.59
C VAL A 108 -1.80 4.58 10.74
N PRO A 109 -2.53 4.36 9.61
CA PRO A 109 -2.31 3.18 8.78
C PRO A 109 -0.90 3.09 8.18
N LEU A 110 -0.31 4.23 7.79
CA LEU A 110 1.04 4.28 7.25
C LEU A 110 2.10 3.97 8.32
N LYS A 111 1.91 4.45 9.56
CA LYS A 111 2.76 4.13 10.71
C LYS A 111 2.67 2.65 11.09
N ASN A 112 1.46 2.09 11.11
CA ASN A 112 1.24 0.67 11.34
C ASN A 112 1.94 -0.18 10.26
N MET A 113 1.87 0.24 8.99
CA MET A 113 2.56 -0.41 7.89
C MET A 113 4.09 -0.38 8.08
N LYS A 114 4.68 0.78 8.44
CA LYS A 114 6.12 0.88 8.75
C LYS A 114 6.51 -0.08 9.88
N ALA A 115 5.71 -0.15 10.95
CA ALA A 115 5.97 -1.02 12.09
C ALA A 115 5.88 -2.51 11.70
N ALA A 116 4.92 -2.88 10.84
CA ALA A 116 4.79 -4.25 10.36
C ALA A 116 6.01 -4.69 9.52
N ILE A 117 6.48 -3.82 8.61
CA ILE A 117 7.72 -4.05 7.84
C ILE A 117 8.93 -4.21 8.77
N ALA A 118 9.09 -3.33 9.77
CA ALA A 118 10.18 -3.42 10.73
C ALA A 118 10.15 -4.73 11.56
N GLY A 119 8.96 -5.34 11.68
CA GLY A 119 8.79 -6.66 12.26
C GLY A 119 9.29 -7.79 11.34
N LEU A 120 9.19 -7.63 10.02
CA LEU A 120 9.72 -8.60 9.04
C LEU A 120 11.25 -8.54 8.98
N ASP A 121 11.77 -7.33 8.81
CA ASP A 121 13.20 -7.08 8.68
C ASP A 121 13.60 -5.82 9.45
N LYS A 122 14.60 -6.00 10.32
CA LYS A 122 15.11 -4.99 11.23
C LYS A 122 15.81 -3.83 10.53
N GLN A 123 16.26 -3.99 9.28
CA GLN A 123 16.85 -2.88 8.54
C GLN A 123 15.88 -1.69 8.34
N TYR A 124 14.57 -1.94 8.36
CA TYR A 124 13.53 -0.93 8.18
C TYR A 124 13.01 -0.32 9.51
N GLU A 125 13.56 -0.72 10.66
CA GLU A 125 13.15 -0.21 11.97
C GLU A 125 13.52 1.27 12.14
N GLY A 126 14.71 1.65 11.69
CA GLY A 126 15.26 3.00 11.82
C GLY A 126 14.67 4.03 10.84
N CYS A 127 15.40 5.14 10.72
CA CYS A 127 15.13 6.26 9.82
C CYS A 127 16.27 6.43 8.81
N GLU A 128 16.97 5.35 8.46
CA GLU A 128 17.98 5.35 7.40
C GLU A 128 17.30 5.27 6.03
N GLN A 129 17.95 5.81 5.01
CA GLN A 129 17.53 5.60 3.63
C GLN A 129 17.81 4.16 3.23
N GLN A 130 16.92 3.57 2.43
CA GLN A 130 17.02 2.19 1.96
C GLN A 130 16.80 2.11 0.46
N ASP A 131 17.21 0.99 -0.14
CA ASP A 131 16.92 0.69 -1.55
C ASP A 131 15.44 0.32 -1.72
N ALA A 132 14.74 1.01 -2.62
CA ALA A 132 13.34 0.75 -2.92
C ALA A 132 13.11 -0.63 -3.57
N TYR A 133 14.08 -1.15 -4.32
CA TYR A 133 14.02 -2.46 -4.94
C TYR A 133 14.12 -3.58 -3.89
N GLU A 134 15.06 -3.47 -2.95
CA GLU A 134 15.17 -4.43 -1.84
C GLU A 134 13.92 -4.40 -0.96
N PHE A 135 13.39 -3.20 -0.68
CA PHE A 135 12.13 -3.05 0.02
C PHE A 135 10.95 -3.70 -0.73
N LEU A 136 10.86 -3.53 -2.05
CA LEU A 136 9.84 -4.17 -2.87
C LEU A 136 9.92 -5.71 -2.80
N GLY A 137 11.13 -6.29 -2.85
CA GLY A 137 11.32 -7.72 -2.68
C GLY A 137 10.80 -8.19 -1.32
N CYS A 138 11.23 -7.53 -0.24
CA CYS A 138 10.85 -7.86 1.13
C CYS A 138 9.34 -7.83 1.35
N ILE A 139 8.63 -6.79 0.88
CA ILE A 139 7.18 -6.69 1.05
C ILE A 139 6.44 -7.74 0.22
N LEU A 140 6.87 -8.04 -1.01
CA LEU A 140 6.22 -9.03 -1.86
C LEU A 140 6.39 -10.45 -1.32
N GLU A 141 7.59 -10.82 -0.88
CA GLU A 141 7.84 -12.11 -0.21
C GLU A 141 7.00 -12.24 1.06
N GLY A 142 7.01 -11.20 1.90
CA GLY A 142 6.22 -11.16 3.12
C GLY A 142 4.72 -11.29 2.85
N LEU A 143 4.19 -10.64 1.80
CA LEU A 143 2.78 -10.75 1.44
C LEU A 143 2.46 -12.13 0.84
N GLU A 144 3.30 -12.66 -0.04
CA GLU A 144 3.12 -13.97 -0.69
C GLU A 144 2.99 -15.11 0.34
N GLU A 145 3.84 -15.13 1.37
CA GLU A 145 3.75 -16.10 2.46
C GLU A 145 2.35 -16.17 3.09
N ASN A 146 1.67 -15.01 3.20
CA ASN A 146 0.34 -14.94 3.79
C ASN A 146 -0.77 -15.31 2.80
N PHE A 147 -0.61 -14.98 1.52
CA PHE A 147 -1.60 -15.36 0.49
C PHE A 147 -1.54 -16.83 0.14
N ARG A 148 -0.36 -17.45 0.16
CA ARG A 148 -0.23 -18.92 0.03
C ARG A 148 -1.00 -19.65 1.13
N GLY A 149 -1.22 -19.02 2.29
CA GLY A 149 -2.10 -19.53 3.32
C GLY A 149 -3.58 -19.49 2.95
N LEU A 150 -4.03 -18.56 2.11
CA LEU A 150 -5.46 -18.38 1.77
C LEU A 150 -5.98 -19.40 0.73
N PHE A 151 -5.13 -20.26 0.17
CA PHE A 151 -5.48 -21.26 -0.85
C PHE A 151 -5.09 -22.67 -0.41
#